data_AF-A0A818FB70-F1
#
_entry.id   AF-A0A818FB70-F1
#
_cell.length_a   1.000
_cell.length_b   1.000
_cell.length_c   1.000
_cell.angle_alpha   90.00
_cell.angle_beta   90.00
_cell.angle_gamma   90.00
#
_symmetry.space_group_name_H-M   'P 1'
#
loop_
_entity.id
_entity.type
_entity.pdbx_description
1 polymer ?
#
loop_
_entity_poly.entity_id
_entity_poly.type
_entity_poly.pdbx_seq_one_letter_code
_entity_poly.pdbx_strand_id
1 'polypeptide(L)'
;MAPNRFGRQEEHEISIKRVGKPVDLSLLNSLDEFQQTDNNNYLNHDDLKRIKHILSVVLHEQCSSNATYIYNRSFFTQPTLDNKYGYWDLDLGKALWRGFYSCLLIGKSNYQLLINLDVSHKVFMKEQSFLDFLCDVMYHSPRGKMRCTDQRRTSKIEMQDILQLLDSNTSNIYYEGEAEFLLNHCKSDAASKETFLRKQGEEKSTVTVEDYYKEKYGLPLKYPTLPTLRMHNRSLVPMEFINVQPIKVKRITNEERARLCLQSTMTPSKYCQSIKEIRHNKKQQNFEQDPFVAAWNLNVDVNMLTISARVLPSPKIIYTNQFHVNPDQNQSRGVWSNTRAHFHTPTVFPSTWALINLSSSLNMELCKQFYNKLSFVASERGINCPRPVIYEEYTVQPDSISQMIATLKEMMEHNTDCKFFITILPENNNIRDKIYGDLKKLCELEYGLGIVTQMIKLKENEGRNGWNYSRLNNILMKINAKLNGINAVLQVP
;
A
#
# COMPACT_ATOMS: atom_id res chain seq x y z
N MET A 1 40.42 -10.60 -0.87
CA MET A 1 39.00 -10.91 -1.15
C MET A 1 38.20 -10.56 0.09
N ALA A 2 37.22 -9.68 -0.03
CA ALA A 2 36.27 -9.47 1.07
C ALA A 2 35.49 -10.78 1.29
N PRO A 3 35.26 -11.21 2.53
CA PRO A 3 34.44 -12.37 2.80
C PRO A 3 33.02 -12.19 2.23
N ASN A 4 32.37 -13.29 1.89
CA ASN A 4 30.97 -13.30 1.49
C ASN A 4 30.06 -12.81 2.64
N ARG A 5 28.76 -12.67 2.36
CA ARG A 5 27.68 -12.34 3.33
C ARG A 5 27.54 -13.27 4.55
N PHE A 6 28.41 -14.28 4.70
CA PHE A 6 28.47 -15.19 5.83
C PHE A 6 29.88 -15.24 6.48
N GLY A 7 30.78 -14.30 6.14
CA GLY A 7 32.13 -14.26 6.69
C GLY A 7 33.10 -15.31 6.09
N ARG A 8 32.76 -15.95 4.97
CA ARG A 8 33.56 -17.01 4.31
C ARG A 8 34.16 -16.51 3.00
N GLN A 9 35.39 -16.93 2.70
CA GLN A 9 35.93 -16.76 1.35
C GLN A 9 35.25 -17.76 0.41
N GLU A 10 34.51 -17.25 -0.56
CA GLU A 10 33.95 -18.06 -1.65
C GLU A 10 34.81 -17.85 -2.90
N GLU A 11 35.23 -18.96 -3.50
CA GLU A 11 35.79 -18.97 -4.84
C GLU A 11 34.64 -19.09 -5.84
N HIS A 12 34.64 -18.25 -6.87
CA HIS A 12 33.63 -18.25 -7.92
C HIS A 12 34.28 -18.59 -9.26
N GLU A 13 33.74 -19.59 -9.95
CA GLU A 13 34.09 -19.89 -11.34
C GLU A 13 33.15 -19.12 -12.27
N ILE A 14 33.71 -18.19 -13.07
CA ILE A 14 32.94 -17.38 -14.03
C ILE A 14 33.22 -17.90 -15.44
N SER A 15 32.20 -18.47 -16.09
CA SER A 15 32.27 -18.87 -17.50
C SER A 15 31.55 -17.85 -18.40
N ILE A 16 32.30 -17.21 -19.30
CA ILE A 16 31.75 -16.24 -20.26
C ILE A 16 31.59 -16.94 -21.61
N LYS A 17 30.34 -17.08 -22.07
CA LYS A 17 30.00 -17.70 -23.36
C LYS A 17 29.27 -16.70 -24.25
N ARG A 18 29.66 -16.61 -25.52
CA ARG A 18 28.96 -15.82 -26.53
C ARG A 18 27.61 -16.48 -26.86
N VAL A 19 26.52 -15.72 -26.78
CA VAL A 19 25.16 -16.20 -27.06
C VAL A 19 24.48 -15.27 -28.06
N GLY A 20 23.71 -15.86 -28.99
CA GLY A 20 22.88 -15.11 -29.93
C GLY A 20 23.66 -14.49 -31.10
N LYS A 21 22.91 -13.87 -32.01
CA LYS A 21 23.48 -13.05 -33.10
C LYS A 21 23.81 -11.66 -32.54
N PRO A 22 24.84 -10.96 -33.07
CA PRO A 22 25.08 -9.55 -32.76
C PRO A 22 23.80 -8.74 -32.95
N VAL A 23 23.54 -7.82 -32.01
CA VAL A 23 22.41 -6.89 -32.12
C VAL A 23 22.88 -5.66 -32.87
N ASP A 24 22.23 -5.38 -34.00
CA ASP A 24 22.52 -4.23 -34.84
C ASP A 24 21.76 -2.99 -34.36
N LEU A 25 22.49 -2.00 -33.84
CA LEU A 25 21.91 -0.74 -33.39
C LEU A 25 21.62 0.24 -34.54
N SER A 26 22.12 -0.01 -35.76
CA SER A 26 21.84 0.84 -36.93
C SER A 26 20.35 0.83 -37.31
N LEU A 27 19.61 -0.18 -36.87
CA LEU A 27 18.15 -0.27 -36.97
C LEU A 27 17.42 0.89 -36.25
N LEU A 28 18.11 1.61 -35.36
CA LEU A 28 17.58 2.82 -34.73
C LEU A 28 17.73 4.08 -35.62
N ASN A 29 18.71 4.08 -36.54
CA ASN A 29 18.96 5.22 -37.44
C ASN A 29 18.05 5.21 -38.67
N SER A 30 17.59 4.03 -39.10
CA SER A 30 16.61 3.90 -40.18
C SER A 30 15.19 4.28 -39.76
N LEU A 31 14.95 4.60 -38.49
CA LEU A 31 13.64 4.98 -37.93
C LEU A 31 13.04 6.26 -38.50
N ASP A 32 13.87 7.18 -39.02
CA ASP A 32 13.39 8.36 -39.75
C ASP A 32 12.97 8.02 -41.20
N GLU A 33 13.57 6.99 -41.83
CA GLU A 33 13.18 6.50 -43.17
C GLU A 33 11.93 5.60 -43.13
N PHE A 34 11.65 4.96 -41.99
CA PHE A 34 10.48 4.08 -41.81
C PHE A 34 9.13 4.82 -41.80
N GLN A 35 9.11 6.16 -41.75
CA GLN A 35 7.88 6.94 -41.90
C GLN A 35 7.31 6.90 -43.33
N GLN A 36 8.11 6.48 -44.33
CA GLN A 36 7.70 6.54 -45.75
C GLN A 36 7.30 5.18 -46.36
N THR A 37 7.63 4.05 -45.74
CA THR A 37 7.32 2.73 -46.30
C THR A 37 6.15 2.09 -45.58
N ASP A 38 4.94 2.52 -45.94
CA ASP A 38 3.81 1.61 -45.97
C ASP A 38 4.13 0.46 -46.94
N ASN A 39 4.00 -0.77 -46.46
CA ASN A 39 4.11 -2.05 -47.16
C ASN A 39 5.45 -2.81 -47.02
N ASN A 40 5.37 -3.88 -46.22
CA ASN A 40 6.07 -5.16 -46.36
C ASN A 40 7.47 -5.41 -45.76
N ASN A 41 8.07 -4.50 -45.00
CA ASN A 41 9.20 -4.90 -44.14
C ASN A 41 8.72 -5.15 -42.71
N TYR A 42 8.52 -6.43 -42.37
CA TYR A 42 8.42 -6.89 -41.00
C TYR A 42 9.71 -6.50 -40.27
N LEU A 43 9.75 -5.29 -39.70
CA LEU A 43 10.61 -4.98 -38.58
C LEU A 43 10.35 -6.08 -37.56
N ASN A 44 11.34 -6.96 -37.40
CA ASN A 44 11.22 -8.07 -36.49
C ASN A 44 11.06 -7.47 -35.08
N HIS A 45 9.82 -7.42 -34.59
CA HIS A 45 9.50 -6.82 -33.29
C HIS A 45 10.39 -7.36 -32.18
N ASP A 46 10.92 -8.57 -32.36
CA ASP A 46 11.86 -9.22 -31.45
C ASP A 46 13.26 -8.58 -31.45
N ASP A 47 13.74 -8.05 -32.58
CA ASP A 47 15.02 -7.34 -32.64
C ASP A 47 14.92 -5.96 -31.97
N LEU A 48 13.81 -5.23 -32.15
CA LEU A 48 13.53 -4.00 -31.39
C LEU A 48 13.40 -4.27 -29.88
N LYS A 49 12.79 -5.38 -29.48
CA LYS A 49 12.74 -5.80 -28.06
C LYS A 49 14.14 -6.10 -27.51
N ARG A 50 15.02 -6.75 -28.30
CA ARG A 50 16.41 -7.02 -27.93
C ARG A 50 17.23 -5.74 -27.79
N ILE A 51 17.14 -4.83 -28.76
CA ILE A 51 17.78 -3.50 -28.69
C ILE A 51 17.34 -2.77 -27.42
N LYS A 52 16.02 -2.68 -27.21
CA LYS A 52 15.45 -2.08 -26.00
C LYS A 52 15.98 -2.73 -24.72
N HIS A 53 16.09 -4.06 -24.69
CA HIS A 53 16.56 -4.77 -23.51
C HIS A 53 18.04 -4.46 -23.22
N ILE A 54 18.91 -4.52 -24.24
CA ILE A 54 20.34 -4.24 -24.10
C ILE A 54 20.56 -2.80 -23.64
N LEU A 55 19.94 -1.84 -24.30
CA LEU A 55 20.05 -0.43 -23.91
C LEU A 55 19.47 -0.19 -22.51
N SER A 56 18.40 -0.88 -22.15
CA SER A 56 17.87 -0.84 -20.78
C SER A 56 18.82 -1.44 -19.75
N VAL A 57 19.68 -2.39 -20.09
CA VAL A 57 20.70 -2.89 -19.14
C VAL A 57 21.76 -1.81 -18.95
N VAL A 58 22.30 -1.28 -20.05
CA VAL A 58 23.34 -0.24 -20.04
C VAL A 58 22.89 1.01 -19.26
N LEU A 59 21.71 1.53 -19.56
CA LEU A 59 21.17 2.75 -18.93
C LEU A 59 20.86 2.61 -17.44
N HIS A 60 20.75 1.39 -16.92
CA HIS A 60 20.44 1.15 -15.52
C HIS A 60 21.59 0.52 -14.74
N GLU A 61 22.74 0.26 -15.34
CA GLU A 61 23.84 -0.42 -14.67
C GLU A 61 24.35 0.41 -13.49
N GLN A 62 24.71 1.68 -13.71
CA GLN A 62 25.20 2.57 -12.66
C GLN A 62 24.20 2.76 -11.52
N CYS A 63 22.92 2.96 -11.83
CA CYS A 63 21.92 3.13 -10.79
C CYS A 63 21.61 1.82 -10.06
N SER A 64 21.74 0.67 -10.73
CA SER A 64 21.63 -0.64 -10.09
C SER A 64 22.78 -0.88 -9.11
N SER A 65 24.01 -0.54 -9.50
CA SER A 65 25.18 -0.66 -8.61
C SER A 65 25.10 0.24 -7.37
N ASN A 66 24.46 1.41 -7.49
CA ASN A 66 24.30 2.37 -6.39
C ASN A 66 23.02 2.16 -5.56
N ALA A 67 22.08 1.33 -6.02
CA ALA A 67 20.83 1.10 -5.33
C ALA A 67 21.03 0.12 -4.16
N THR A 68 20.52 0.48 -2.99
CA THR A 68 20.42 -0.43 -1.83
C THR A 68 19.34 -1.49 -2.08
N TYR A 69 18.26 -1.12 -2.77
CA TYR A 69 17.17 -2.03 -3.07
C TYR A 69 16.59 -1.76 -4.45
N ILE A 70 16.41 -2.82 -5.23
CA ILE A 70 15.81 -2.77 -6.56
C ILE A 70 14.52 -3.58 -6.55
N TYR A 71 13.42 -2.97 -7.01
CA TYR A 71 12.14 -3.64 -7.16
C TYR A 71 11.55 -3.35 -8.53
N ASN A 72 11.45 -4.40 -9.35
CA ASN A 72 11.11 -4.30 -10.76
C ASN A 72 12.08 -3.37 -11.50
N ARG A 73 11.68 -2.12 -11.78
CA ARG A 73 12.50 -1.08 -12.40
C ARG A 73 12.56 0.19 -11.56
N SER A 74 12.36 0.03 -10.26
CA SER A 74 12.47 1.09 -9.27
C SER A 74 13.72 0.89 -8.43
N PHE A 75 14.49 1.96 -8.29
CA PHE A 75 15.77 2.00 -7.61
C PHE A 75 15.64 2.83 -6.34
N PHE A 76 16.05 2.26 -5.21
CA PHE A 76 16.00 2.91 -3.91
C PHE A 76 17.39 2.88 -3.29
N THR A 77 17.86 4.04 -2.88
CA THR A 77 19.12 4.20 -2.18
C THR A 77 18.82 4.58 -0.74
N GLN A 78 19.56 3.97 0.18
CA GLN A 78 19.44 4.30 1.59
C GLN A 78 19.78 5.77 1.82
N PRO A 79 18.90 6.52 2.51
CA PRO A 79 19.17 7.90 2.87
C PRO A 79 20.36 8.00 3.84
N THR A 80 21.30 8.89 3.56
CA THR A 80 22.46 9.14 4.42
C THR A 80 22.19 10.30 5.37
N LEU A 81 22.99 10.43 6.44
CA LEU A 81 22.87 11.56 7.38
C LEU A 81 22.94 12.92 6.68
N ASP A 82 23.79 13.04 5.66
CA ASP A 82 23.99 14.25 4.87
C ASP A 82 22.91 14.44 3.78
N ASN A 83 22.15 13.39 3.45
CA ASN A 83 21.12 13.42 2.42
C ASN A 83 19.87 12.66 2.86
N LYS A 84 19.08 13.31 3.71
CA LYS A 84 17.73 12.85 4.09
C LYS A 84 16.68 13.12 3.02
N TYR A 85 17.08 13.56 1.82
CA TYR A 85 16.12 13.84 0.76
C TYR A 85 15.34 12.58 0.40
N GLY A 86 14.03 12.60 0.66
CA GLY A 86 13.17 11.45 0.42
C GLY A 86 13.13 10.40 1.52
N TYR A 87 13.60 10.71 2.74
CA TYR A 87 13.41 9.90 3.94
C TYR A 87 12.29 10.49 4.81
N TRP A 88 11.32 9.66 5.19
CA TRP A 88 10.36 10.03 6.24
C TRP A 88 10.20 8.91 7.24
N ASP A 89 10.32 9.26 8.52
CA ASP A 89 10.05 8.33 9.61
C ASP A 89 8.54 8.02 9.68
N LEU A 90 8.19 6.73 9.66
CA LEU A 90 6.80 6.27 9.79
C LEU A 90 6.49 5.72 11.18
N ASP A 91 7.41 5.87 12.13
CA ASP A 91 7.43 5.24 13.46
C ASP A 91 7.52 3.70 13.37
N LEU A 92 7.49 3.03 14.53
CA LEU A 92 7.48 1.55 14.63
C LEU A 92 8.65 0.88 13.88
N GLY A 93 9.80 1.56 13.81
CA GLY A 93 10.98 1.07 13.12
C GLY A 93 10.87 1.01 11.60
N LYS A 94 9.92 1.75 11.01
CA LYS A 94 9.72 1.85 9.56
C LYS A 94 10.01 3.25 9.06
N ALA A 95 10.44 3.34 7.81
CA ALA A 95 10.65 4.59 7.12
C ALA A 95 10.17 4.52 5.67
N LEU A 96 9.66 5.63 5.16
CA LEU A 96 9.38 5.83 3.75
C LEU A 96 10.67 6.25 3.06
N TRP A 97 11.04 5.53 2.01
CA TRP A 97 12.13 5.90 1.12
C TRP A 97 11.56 6.33 -0.23
N ARG A 98 12.07 7.45 -0.71
CA ARG A 98 11.91 7.88 -2.09
C ARG A 98 13.02 7.28 -2.94
N GLY A 99 12.60 6.65 -4.01
CA GLY A 99 13.44 6.25 -5.12
C GLY A 99 12.86 6.81 -6.41
N PHE A 100 13.23 6.18 -7.52
CA PHE A 100 12.70 6.51 -8.83
C PHE A 100 12.45 5.24 -9.62
N TYR A 101 11.47 5.30 -10.51
CA TYR A 101 11.22 4.31 -11.54
C TYR A 101 11.85 4.80 -12.83
N SER A 102 12.50 3.90 -13.55
CA SER A 102 13.04 4.20 -14.87
C SER A 102 12.79 3.07 -15.83
N CYS A 103 12.34 3.38 -17.04
CA CYS A 103 12.32 2.39 -18.11
C CYS A 103 12.49 3.01 -19.49
N LEU A 104 13.04 2.21 -20.40
CA LEU A 104 13.13 2.56 -21.81
C LEU A 104 11.81 2.21 -22.52
N LEU A 105 11.34 3.11 -23.37
CA LEU A 105 10.15 3.00 -24.22
C LEU A 105 10.53 3.28 -25.67
N ILE A 106 9.72 2.75 -26.59
CA ILE A 106 9.82 3.04 -28.02
C ILE A 106 8.52 3.77 -28.38
N GLY A 107 8.64 5.00 -28.86
CA GLY A 107 7.50 5.80 -29.30
C GLY A 107 6.84 5.20 -30.53
N LYS A 108 5.50 5.25 -30.65
CA LYS A 108 4.78 4.62 -31.77
C LYS A 108 4.89 5.37 -33.09
N SER A 109 5.05 6.69 -33.07
CA SER A 109 4.98 7.54 -34.27
C SER A 109 6.31 7.68 -35.00
N ASN A 110 7.42 7.75 -34.26
CA ASN A 110 8.76 7.99 -34.82
C ASN A 110 9.77 6.93 -34.35
N TYR A 111 9.30 5.85 -33.70
CA TYR A 111 10.14 4.82 -33.07
C TYR A 111 11.23 5.35 -32.13
N GLN A 112 11.10 6.60 -31.68
CA GLN A 112 12.07 7.28 -30.82
C GLN A 112 12.25 6.51 -29.51
N LEU A 113 13.50 6.36 -29.09
CA LEU A 113 13.83 5.85 -27.77
C LEU A 113 13.55 6.91 -26.71
N LEU A 114 12.65 6.58 -25.79
CA LEU A 114 12.23 7.47 -24.72
C LEU A 114 12.54 6.84 -23.38
N ILE A 115 13.09 7.62 -22.44
CA ILE A 115 13.23 7.18 -21.06
C ILE A 115 12.05 7.72 -20.27
N ASN A 116 11.27 6.82 -19.69
CA ASN A 116 10.21 7.16 -18.76
C ASN A 116 10.75 7.13 -17.34
N LEU A 117 10.81 8.31 -16.71
CA LEU A 117 11.23 8.51 -15.33
C LEU A 117 10.06 8.93 -14.47
N ASP A 118 9.94 8.30 -13.32
CA ASP A 118 8.90 8.61 -12.35
C ASP A 118 9.44 8.56 -10.92
N VAL A 119 8.83 9.31 -10.00
CA VAL A 119 9.17 9.28 -8.58
C VAL A 119 8.45 8.09 -7.93
N SER A 120 9.18 7.28 -7.18
CA SER A 120 8.60 6.12 -6.51
C SER A 120 8.82 6.20 -5.00
N HIS A 121 7.83 5.78 -4.21
CA HIS A 121 7.93 5.74 -2.75
C HIS A 121 7.61 4.34 -2.23
N LYS A 122 8.42 3.81 -1.32
CA LYS A 122 8.21 2.51 -0.67
C LYS A 122 8.60 2.56 0.80
N VAL A 123 7.94 1.73 1.60
CA VAL A 123 8.23 1.60 3.03
C VAL A 123 9.29 0.53 3.24
N PHE A 124 10.31 0.88 3.99
CA PHE A 124 11.40 0.02 4.41
C PHE A 124 11.46 -0.04 5.93
N MET A 125 12.04 -1.10 6.47
CA MET A 125 12.53 -1.10 7.85
C MET A 125 13.67 -0.09 7.97
N LYS A 126 13.81 0.56 9.12
CA LYS A 126 14.98 1.41 9.39
C LYS A 126 16.19 0.54 9.63
N GLU A 127 17.35 0.99 9.14
CA GLU A 127 18.61 0.43 9.62
C GLU A 127 18.90 0.99 11.02
N GLN A 128 18.88 0.11 12.02
CA GLN A 128 19.11 0.46 13.42
C GLN A 128 19.44 -0.79 14.23
N SER A 129 19.93 -0.61 15.47
CA SER A 129 20.10 -1.73 16.39
C SER A 129 18.74 -2.38 16.69
N PHE A 130 18.72 -3.68 16.95
CA PHE A 130 17.49 -4.37 17.30
C PHE A 130 16.87 -3.80 18.58
N LEU A 131 17.69 -3.30 19.50
CA LEU A 131 17.23 -2.64 20.72
C LEU A 131 16.51 -1.32 20.40
N ASP A 132 17.06 -0.48 19.53
CA ASP A 132 16.41 0.77 19.10
C ASP A 132 15.10 0.47 18.36
N PHE A 133 15.11 -0.57 17.54
CA PHE A 133 13.90 -1.05 16.88
C PHE A 133 12.81 -1.48 17.90
N LEU A 134 13.18 -2.23 18.95
CA LEU A 134 12.25 -2.59 20.01
C LEU A 134 11.71 -1.36 20.74
N CYS A 135 12.56 -0.37 21.02
CA CYS A 135 12.14 0.91 21.59
C CYS A 135 11.14 1.61 20.68
N ASP A 136 11.42 1.71 19.37
CA ASP A 136 10.52 2.31 18.38
C ASP A 136 9.13 1.65 18.40
N VAL A 137 9.07 0.33 18.37
CA VAL A 137 7.80 -0.42 18.40
C VAL A 137 7.10 -0.24 19.74
N MET A 138 7.83 -0.25 20.85
CA MET A 138 7.26 -0.15 22.19
C MET A 138 6.72 1.23 22.52
N TYR A 139 7.47 2.28 22.25
CA TYR A 139 7.09 3.63 22.64
C TYR A 139 6.09 4.27 21.66
N HIS A 140 6.09 3.85 20.39
CA HIS A 140 5.21 4.43 19.36
C HIS A 140 3.98 3.58 19.03
N SER A 141 3.88 2.34 19.53
CA SER A 141 2.67 1.54 19.37
C SER A 141 1.50 2.16 20.15
N PRO A 142 0.28 2.22 19.58
CA PRO A 142 -0.92 2.61 20.31
C PRO A 142 -1.14 1.81 21.59
N ARG A 143 -0.68 0.54 21.62
CA ARG A 143 -0.71 -0.32 22.82
C ARG A 143 0.34 0.09 23.87
N GLY A 144 1.48 0.62 23.43
CA GLY A 144 2.57 1.05 24.30
C GLY A 144 2.35 2.42 24.95
N LYS A 145 1.66 3.34 24.26
CA LYS A 145 1.21 4.61 24.86
C LYS A 145 0.24 4.42 26.03
N MET A 146 -0.51 3.31 26.06
CA MET A 146 -1.46 2.98 27.12
C MET A 146 -0.80 2.35 28.36
N ARG A 147 0.51 2.05 28.34
CA ARG A 147 1.24 1.37 29.44
C ARG A 147 2.50 2.11 29.92
N CYS A 148 2.82 3.28 29.35
CA CYS A 148 4.01 4.06 29.71
C CYS A 148 3.92 4.80 31.06
N THR A 149 2.87 4.63 31.86
CA THR A 149 2.84 5.15 33.24
C THR A 149 3.62 4.28 34.23
N ASP A 150 3.94 3.02 33.89
CA ASP A 150 4.70 2.11 34.77
C ASP A 150 6.01 1.68 34.11
N GLN A 151 7.07 2.43 34.40
CA GLN A 151 8.44 2.27 33.91
C GLN A 151 9.16 0.96 34.32
N ARG A 152 8.48 -0.08 34.80
CA ARG A 152 9.17 -1.20 35.48
C ARG A 152 8.90 -2.62 35.00
N ARG A 153 8.01 -2.89 34.05
CA ARG A 153 7.84 -4.26 33.53
C ARG A 153 7.41 -4.28 32.08
N THR A 154 8.39 -4.38 31.18
CA THR A 154 8.18 -5.07 29.91
C THR A 154 7.86 -6.52 30.25
N SER A 155 6.59 -6.88 30.30
CA SER A 155 6.19 -8.25 30.63
C SER A 155 6.66 -9.21 29.53
N LYS A 156 7.04 -10.45 29.89
CA LYS A 156 7.37 -11.52 28.91
C LYS A 156 6.29 -11.67 27.81
N ILE A 157 5.04 -11.34 28.15
CA ILE A 157 3.86 -11.41 27.29
C ILE A 157 3.89 -10.28 26.23
N GLU A 158 4.24 -9.05 26.60
CA GLU A 158 4.37 -7.95 25.63
C GLU A 158 5.51 -8.20 24.64
N MET A 159 6.65 -8.74 25.12
CA MET A 159 7.71 -9.17 24.22
C MET A 159 7.20 -10.26 23.27
N GLN A 160 6.52 -11.30 23.75
CA GLN A 160 5.97 -12.36 22.88
C GLN A 160 5.02 -11.81 21.81
N ASP A 161 4.14 -10.86 22.15
CA ASP A 161 3.24 -10.24 21.18
C ASP A 161 3.99 -9.41 20.11
N ILE A 162 5.04 -8.69 20.49
CA ILE A 162 5.90 -7.92 19.57
C ILE A 162 6.71 -8.85 18.68
N LEU A 163 7.19 -9.95 19.24
CA LEU A 163 7.95 -10.98 18.54
C LEU A 163 7.04 -11.74 17.56
N GLN A 164 5.77 -11.94 17.88
CA GLN A 164 4.78 -12.50 16.95
C GLN A 164 4.41 -11.50 15.84
N LEU A 165 4.40 -10.19 16.13
CA LEU A 165 4.28 -9.14 15.11
C LEU A 165 5.48 -9.12 14.15
N LEU A 166 6.68 -9.47 14.65
CA LEU A 166 7.91 -9.65 13.85
C LEU A 166 7.87 -10.93 13.00
N ASP A 167 7.43 -12.07 13.57
CA ASP A 167 7.32 -13.34 12.86
C ASP A 167 6.28 -13.30 11.71
N SER A 168 5.19 -12.54 11.88
CA SER A 168 4.07 -12.50 10.93
C SER A 168 4.26 -11.55 9.73
N ASN A 169 5.07 -10.50 9.87
CA ASN A 169 5.18 -9.46 8.85
C ASN A 169 6.54 -9.39 8.15
N THR A 170 7.57 -10.04 8.70
CA THR A 170 8.95 -9.74 8.32
C THR A 170 9.84 -10.97 8.30
N SER A 171 10.17 -11.45 7.11
CA SER A 171 11.36 -12.26 6.85
C SER A 171 12.57 -11.33 6.94
N ASN A 172 12.88 -10.84 8.13
CA ASN A 172 13.95 -9.87 8.31
C ASN A 172 15.31 -10.58 8.31
N ILE A 173 16.21 -10.08 7.48
CA ILE A 173 17.63 -10.37 7.51
C ILE A 173 18.23 -9.49 8.60
N TYR A 174 18.95 -10.11 9.50
CA TYR A 174 19.62 -9.50 10.64
C TYR A 174 21.11 -9.83 10.55
N TYR A 175 21.99 -8.89 10.92
CA TYR A 175 23.42 -9.15 10.97
C TYR A 175 23.93 -9.34 12.38
N GLU A 176 24.88 -10.27 12.52
CA GLU A 176 25.84 -10.33 13.63
C GLU A 176 27.25 -10.16 13.01
N GLY A 177 27.86 -8.97 13.17
CA GLY A 177 29.07 -8.62 12.43
C GLY A 177 28.81 -8.54 10.92
N GLU A 178 29.55 -9.31 10.11
CA GLU A 178 29.43 -9.35 8.64
C GLU A 178 28.46 -10.43 8.10
N ALA A 179 27.84 -11.25 8.98
CA ALA A 179 27.04 -12.40 8.57
C ALA A 179 25.53 -12.17 8.59
N GLU A 180 24.83 -12.50 7.50
CA GLU A 180 23.37 -12.43 7.34
C GLU A 180 22.64 -13.63 7.97
N PHE A 181 21.62 -13.36 8.77
CA PHE A 181 20.75 -14.38 9.35
C PHE A 181 19.27 -14.03 9.20
N LEU A 182 18.45 -15.00 8.82
CA LEU A 182 17.01 -14.88 8.96
C LEU A 182 16.59 -15.26 10.38
N LEU A 183 15.82 -14.39 11.03
CA LEU A 183 15.20 -14.69 12.31
C LEU A 183 14.17 -15.80 12.13
N ASN A 184 14.23 -16.82 12.98
CA ASN A 184 13.29 -17.93 12.96
C ASN A 184 12.21 -17.75 14.01
N HIS A 185 12.64 -17.59 15.27
CA HIS A 185 11.80 -17.34 16.42
C HIS A 185 12.63 -16.64 17.51
N CYS A 186 11.96 -15.87 18.36
CA CYS A 186 12.58 -15.42 19.60
C CYS A 186 12.39 -16.47 20.70
N LYS A 187 13.44 -16.75 21.50
CA LYS A 187 13.31 -17.55 22.71
C LYS A 187 12.95 -16.66 23.90
N SER A 188 12.33 -17.25 24.92
CA SER A 188 11.85 -16.50 26.10
C SER A 188 12.88 -16.32 27.21
N ASP A 189 14.02 -17.01 27.13
CA ASP A 189 15.00 -17.05 28.22
C ASP A 189 16.15 -16.08 27.99
N ALA A 190 16.60 -15.48 29.10
CA ALA A 190 17.66 -14.47 29.13
C ALA A 190 19.00 -15.05 28.66
N ALA A 191 19.85 -14.24 28.04
CA ALA A 191 21.17 -14.68 27.56
C ALA A 191 22.06 -15.29 28.67
N SER A 192 21.88 -14.86 29.93
CA SER A 192 22.54 -15.42 31.11
C SER A 192 22.07 -16.83 31.50
N LYS A 193 20.87 -17.25 31.06
CA LYS A 193 20.25 -18.54 31.42
C LYS A 193 20.13 -19.49 30.22
N GLU A 194 20.05 -18.94 29.03
CA GLU A 194 19.98 -19.71 27.80
C GLU A 194 21.30 -20.44 27.58
N THR A 195 21.22 -21.75 27.39
CA THR A 195 22.38 -22.63 27.23
C THR A 195 22.32 -23.40 25.91
N PHE A 196 23.49 -23.74 25.39
CA PHE A 196 23.60 -24.59 24.22
C PHE A 196 24.81 -25.52 24.32
N LEU A 197 24.77 -26.60 23.53
CA LEU A 197 25.85 -27.57 23.43
C LEU A 197 26.95 -27.02 22.52
N ARG A 198 28.08 -26.65 23.12
CA ARG A 198 29.32 -26.28 22.42
C ARG A 198 30.13 -27.55 22.15
N LYS A 199 30.51 -27.76 20.89
CA LYS A 199 31.47 -28.80 20.50
C LYS A 199 32.85 -28.16 20.30
N GLN A 200 33.84 -28.57 21.08
CA GLN A 200 35.25 -28.28 20.84
C GLN A 200 35.98 -29.62 20.68
N GLY A 201 36.28 -30.01 19.44
CA GLY A 201 36.80 -31.35 19.16
C GLY A 201 35.76 -32.44 19.49
N GLU A 202 36.14 -33.43 20.30
CA GLU A 202 35.26 -34.51 20.76
C GLU A 202 34.47 -34.17 22.03
N GLU A 203 34.88 -33.15 22.79
CA GLU A 203 34.20 -32.74 24.02
C GLU A 203 32.94 -31.90 23.73
N LYS A 204 31.87 -32.25 24.45
CA LYS A 204 30.59 -31.53 24.45
C LYS A 204 30.40 -30.88 25.81
N SER A 205 30.47 -29.56 25.87
CA SER A 205 30.16 -28.79 27.07
C SER A 205 28.89 -27.97 26.86
N THR A 206 28.06 -27.89 27.91
CA THR A 206 26.90 -26.99 27.93
C THR A 206 27.37 -25.64 28.45
N VAL A 207 27.26 -24.59 27.64
CA VAL A 207 27.72 -23.24 27.98
C VAL A 207 26.55 -22.27 27.83
N THR A 208 26.49 -21.23 28.65
CA THR A 208 25.51 -20.15 28.51
C THR A 208 25.85 -19.29 27.29
N VAL A 209 24.85 -18.58 26.74
CA VAL A 209 25.11 -17.63 25.65
C VAL A 209 26.01 -16.49 26.15
N GLU A 210 25.79 -15.97 27.35
CA GLU A 210 26.64 -14.94 27.95
C GLU A 210 28.11 -15.35 28.06
N ASP A 211 28.38 -16.52 28.65
CA ASP A 211 29.76 -17.00 28.84
C ASP A 211 30.44 -17.28 27.50
N TYR A 212 29.71 -17.82 26.53
CA TYR A 212 30.25 -18.08 25.20
C TYR A 212 30.72 -16.80 24.48
N TYR A 213 29.92 -15.74 24.51
CA TYR A 213 30.30 -14.47 23.86
C TYR A 213 31.48 -13.80 24.56
N LYS A 214 31.52 -13.89 25.88
CA LYS A 214 32.63 -13.41 26.69
C LYS A 214 33.93 -14.18 26.42
N GLU A 215 33.89 -15.51 26.40
CA GLU A 215 35.07 -16.36 26.20
C GLU A 215 35.58 -16.37 24.77
N LYS A 216 34.68 -16.52 23.78
CA LYS A 216 35.07 -16.73 22.38
C LYS A 216 35.37 -15.42 21.66
N TYR A 217 34.54 -14.40 21.90
CA TYR A 217 34.64 -13.12 21.18
C TYR A 217 35.21 -12.00 22.05
N GLY A 218 35.42 -12.22 23.35
CA GLY A 218 35.87 -11.17 24.28
C GLY A 218 34.81 -10.09 24.51
N LEU A 219 33.54 -10.39 24.25
CA LEU A 219 32.43 -9.42 24.29
C LEU A 219 31.53 -9.67 25.51
N PRO A 220 31.68 -8.92 26.62
CA PRO A 220 30.74 -8.99 27.73
C PRO A 220 29.40 -8.32 27.35
N LEU A 221 28.29 -8.99 27.65
CA LEU A 221 26.94 -8.47 27.41
C LEU A 221 26.61 -7.31 28.37
N LYS A 222 26.00 -6.24 27.87
CA LYS A 222 25.55 -5.11 28.69
C LYS A 222 24.18 -5.36 29.33
N TYR A 223 23.36 -6.17 28.67
CA TYR A 223 21.97 -6.50 28.99
C TYR A 223 21.75 -8.03 29.01
N PRO A 224 22.45 -8.80 29.86
CA PRO A 224 22.37 -10.26 29.91
C PRO A 224 21.00 -10.80 30.34
N THR A 225 20.12 -9.93 30.86
CA THR A 225 18.74 -10.24 31.22
C THR A 225 17.78 -10.25 30.04
N LEU A 226 18.19 -9.70 28.88
CA LEU A 226 17.36 -9.71 27.67
C LEU A 226 17.30 -11.10 27.03
N PRO A 227 16.18 -11.46 26.39
CA PRO A 227 16.08 -12.75 25.72
C PRO A 227 17.03 -12.88 24.53
N THR A 228 17.36 -14.12 24.18
CA THR A 228 18.16 -14.42 22.98
C THR A 228 17.27 -14.69 21.76
N LEU A 229 17.74 -14.29 20.59
CA LEU A 229 17.07 -14.58 19.33
C LEU A 229 17.61 -15.86 18.71
N ARG A 230 16.71 -16.73 18.23
CA ARG A 230 17.10 -17.95 17.52
C ARG A 230 16.99 -17.71 16.01
N MET A 231 18.13 -17.83 15.34
CA MET A 231 18.23 -17.73 13.89
C MET A 231 17.78 -19.02 13.19
N HIS A 232 17.54 -18.94 11.88
CA HIS A 232 17.10 -20.09 11.08
C HIS A 232 18.07 -21.27 11.09
N ASN A 233 19.38 -20.98 11.11
CA ASN A 233 20.45 -21.97 11.28
C ASN A 233 20.57 -22.52 12.73
N ARG A 234 19.63 -22.18 13.61
CA ARG A 234 19.57 -22.54 15.04
C ARG A 234 20.63 -21.88 15.92
N SER A 235 21.41 -20.94 15.40
CA SER A 235 22.29 -20.11 16.22
C SER A 235 21.49 -19.24 17.20
N LEU A 236 22.04 -19.03 18.39
CA LEU A 236 21.48 -18.17 19.42
C LEU A 236 22.31 -16.91 19.49
N VAL A 237 21.67 -15.76 19.26
CA VAL A 237 22.33 -14.47 19.18
C VAL A 237 21.68 -13.51 20.20
N PRO A 238 22.47 -12.87 21.07
CA PRO A 238 21.99 -11.81 21.96
C PRO A 238 21.41 -10.63 21.16
N MET A 239 20.30 -10.07 21.63
CA MET A 239 19.64 -8.92 20.97
C MET A 239 20.55 -7.71 20.77
N GLU A 240 21.58 -7.54 21.60
CA GLU A 240 22.52 -6.42 21.56
C GLU A 240 23.40 -6.38 20.32
N PHE A 241 23.66 -7.54 19.72
CA PHE A 241 24.58 -7.66 18.59
C PHE A 241 23.86 -7.78 17.26
N ILE A 242 22.57 -7.44 17.25
CA ILE A 242 21.71 -7.58 16.09
C ILE A 242 21.38 -6.21 15.52
N ASN A 243 21.65 -6.03 14.23
CA ASN A 243 21.20 -4.86 13.46
C ASN A 243 20.07 -5.25 12.51
N VAL A 244 19.02 -4.43 12.48
CA VAL A 244 17.90 -4.54 11.53
C VAL A 244 18.34 -3.96 10.20
N GLN A 245 18.13 -4.70 9.11
CA GLN A 245 18.45 -4.22 7.76
C GLN A 245 17.26 -3.54 7.09
N PRO A 246 17.52 -2.60 6.17
CA PRO A 246 16.48 -1.89 5.48
C PRO A 246 15.83 -2.75 4.40
N ILE A 247 14.83 -3.53 4.81
CA ILE A 247 14.07 -4.42 3.95
C ILE A 247 12.72 -3.79 3.63
N LYS A 248 12.26 -3.94 2.38
CA LYS A 248 10.94 -3.48 1.95
C LYS A 248 9.84 -4.19 2.74
N VAL A 249 8.97 -3.40 3.36
CA VAL A 249 7.79 -3.89 4.08
C VAL A 249 6.72 -4.35 3.08
N LYS A 250 6.26 -5.60 3.21
CA LYS A 250 5.25 -6.20 2.31
C LYS A 250 3.83 -5.70 2.58
N ARG A 251 3.47 -5.56 3.86
CA ARG A 251 2.13 -5.14 4.31
C ARG A 251 2.26 -3.96 5.26
N ILE A 252 1.58 -2.88 4.93
CA ILE A 252 1.51 -1.67 5.75
C ILE A 252 0.10 -1.51 6.31
N THR A 253 0.01 -0.93 7.50
CA THR A 253 -1.28 -0.61 8.14
C THR A 253 -2.00 0.50 7.38
N ASN A 254 -3.29 0.71 7.66
CA ASN A 254 -4.05 1.81 7.05
C ASN A 254 -3.51 3.19 7.47
N GLU A 255 -3.00 3.31 8.70
CA GLU A 255 -2.38 4.54 9.22
C GLU A 255 -1.05 4.83 8.52
N GLU A 256 -0.20 3.81 8.37
CA GLU A 256 1.06 3.91 7.60
C GLU A 256 0.78 4.26 6.14
N ARG A 257 -0.26 3.68 5.54
CA ARG A 257 -0.69 4.00 4.17
C ARG A 257 -1.18 5.44 4.04
N ALA A 258 -1.91 5.95 5.02
CA ALA A 258 -2.34 7.35 5.04
C ALA A 258 -1.15 8.30 5.13
N ARG A 259 -0.17 8.01 6.01
CA ARG A 259 1.09 8.77 6.11
C ARG A 259 1.90 8.70 4.82
N LEU A 260 2.03 7.53 4.21
CA LEU A 260 2.67 7.35 2.91
C LEU A 260 2.01 8.23 1.85
N CYS A 261 0.67 8.23 1.79
CA CYS A 261 -0.08 9.05 0.84
C CYS A 261 0.21 10.55 1.05
N LEU A 262 0.16 11.02 2.31
CA LEU A 262 0.44 12.41 2.64
C LEU A 262 1.86 12.84 2.24
N GLN A 263 2.88 12.02 2.52
CA GLN A 263 4.28 12.35 2.22
C GLN A 263 4.65 12.19 0.74
N SER A 264 4.00 11.27 0.03
CA SER A 264 4.25 11.05 -1.41
C SER A 264 3.41 11.94 -2.33
N THR A 265 2.39 12.65 -1.81
CA THR A 265 1.55 13.54 -2.60
C THR A 265 2.32 14.79 -3.00
N MET A 266 2.43 15.03 -4.31
CA MET A 266 3.16 16.17 -4.87
C MET A 266 2.30 16.95 -5.86
N THR A 267 2.44 18.27 -5.85
CA THR A 267 1.93 19.15 -6.91
C THR A 267 2.72 18.93 -8.21
N PRO A 268 2.15 19.17 -9.40
CA PRO A 268 2.87 19.01 -10.68
C PRO A 268 4.22 19.75 -10.75
N SER A 269 4.33 20.95 -10.18
CA SER A 269 5.60 21.70 -10.14
C SER A 269 6.67 20.98 -9.31
N LYS A 270 6.32 20.54 -8.10
CA LYS A 270 7.21 19.74 -7.22
C LYS A 270 7.59 18.41 -7.86
N TYR A 271 6.67 17.79 -8.59
CA TYR A 271 6.94 16.57 -9.35
C TYR A 271 7.96 16.82 -10.46
N CYS A 272 7.81 17.88 -11.26
CA CYS A 272 8.77 18.21 -12.31
C CYS A 272 10.16 18.49 -11.75
N GLN A 273 10.23 19.25 -10.65
CA GLN A 273 11.49 19.50 -9.94
C GLN A 273 12.11 18.19 -9.43
N SER A 274 11.28 17.31 -8.89
CA SER A 274 11.70 16.00 -8.38
C SER A 274 12.36 15.11 -9.43
N ILE A 275 11.86 15.13 -10.67
CA ILE A 275 12.48 14.40 -11.79
C ILE A 275 13.80 15.05 -12.21
N LYS A 276 13.90 16.39 -12.23
CA LYS A 276 15.16 17.09 -12.52
C LYS A 276 16.25 16.76 -11.49
N GLU A 277 15.88 16.69 -10.21
CA GLU A 277 16.81 16.30 -9.14
C GLU A 277 17.30 14.86 -9.30
N ILE A 278 16.43 13.93 -9.73
CA ILE A 278 16.82 12.56 -10.06
C ILE A 278 17.85 12.54 -11.20
N ARG A 279 17.62 13.37 -12.24
CA ARG A 279 18.53 13.49 -13.40
C ARG A 279 19.89 14.12 -13.05
N HIS A 280 19.96 14.97 -12.04
CA HIS A 280 21.24 15.60 -11.62
C HIS A 280 21.98 14.83 -10.52
N ASN A 281 21.34 13.86 -9.87
CA ASN A 281 21.95 13.11 -8.77
C ASN A 281 22.84 11.98 -9.29
N LYS A 282 24.14 12.06 -8.98
CA LYS A 282 25.17 11.08 -9.39
C LYS A 282 24.94 9.65 -8.91
N LYS A 283 24.27 9.48 -7.76
CA LYS A 283 23.90 8.16 -7.21
C LYS A 283 22.60 7.61 -7.80
N GLN A 284 21.89 8.41 -8.61
CA GLN A 284 20.63 8.05 -9.24
C GLN A 284 20.82 7.96 -10.75
N GLN A 285 20.39 8.97 -11.53
CA GLN A 285 20.42 8.92 -13.00
C GLN A 285 21.00 10.18 -13.63
N ASN A 286 22.25 10.46 -13.27
CA ASN A 286 23.08 11.42 -14.00
C ASN A 286 23.77 10.73 -15.18
N PHE A 287 23.07 10.61 -16.31
CA PHE A 287 23.57 9.96 -17.51
C PHE A 287 24.81 10.66 -18.10
N GLU A 288 24.96 11.96 -17.89
CA GLU A 288 26.08 12.76 -18.37
C GLU A 288 27.41 12.41 -17.69
N GLN A 289 27.35 11.80 -16.50
CA GLN A 289 28.51 11.32 -15.74
C GLN A 289 28.50 9.80 -15.57
N ASP A 290 27.62 9.09 -16.30
CA ASP A 290 27.49 7.65 -16.22
C ASP A 290 28.54 6.96 -17.11
N PRO A 291 29.47 6.18 -16.54
CA PRO A 291 30.53 5.54 -17.31
C PRO A 291 30.01 4.50 -18.30
N PHE A 292 28.88 3.84 -18.03
CA PHE A 292 28.29 2.84 -18.93
C PHE A 292 27.62 3.50 -20.12
N VAL A 293 26.92 4.61 -19.89
CA VAL A 293 26.32 5.43 -20.96
C VAL A 293 27.40 6.03 -21.85
N ALA A 294 28.47 6.57 -21.25
CA ALA A 294 29.62 7.10 -21.98
C ALA A 294 30.33 6.02 -22.81
N ALA A 295 30.55 4.82 -22.26
CA ALA A 295 31.18 3.70 -22.97
C ALA A 295 30.39 3.25 -24.22
N TRP A 296 29.07 3.43 -24.21
CA TRP A 296 28.20 3.11 -25.34
C TRP A 296 27.94 4.32 -26.26
N ASN A 297 28.60 5.46 -26.02
CA ASN A 297 28.42 6.71 -26.75
C ASN A 297 26.95 7.14 -26.85
N LEU A 298 26.17 6.88 -25.79
CA LEU A 298 24.76 7.26 -25.74
C LEU A 298 24.66 8.71 -25.25
N ASN A 299 23.78 9.47 -25.89
CA ASN A 299 23.40 10.81 -25.43
C ASN A 299 21.93 10.79 -25.02
N VAL A 300 21.64 11.20 -23.79
CA VAL A 300 20.29 11.22 -23.25
C VAL A 300 19.91 12.65 -22.91
N ASP A 301 18.83 13.15 -23.52
CA ASP A 301 18.30 14.48 -23.21
C ASP A 301 17.95 14.58 -21.71
N VAL A 302 18.28 15.72 -21.13
CA VAL A 302 18.03 16.04 -19.72
C VAL A 302 16.63 16.62 -19.54
N ASN A 303 16.10 17.22 -20.61
CA ASN A 303 14.82 17.90 -20.58
C ASN A 303 13.66 16.92 -20.80
N MET A 304 12.53 17.24 -20.18
CA MET A 304 11.29 16.52 -20.44
C MET A 304 10.81 16.81 -21.87
N LEU A 305 10.37 15.77 -22.56
CA LEU A 305 9.79 15.89 -23.90
C LEU A 305 8.53 16.77 -23.85
N THR A 306 8.48 17.80 -24.70
CA THR A 306 7.29 18.62 -24.89
C THR A 306 6.42 17.99 -25.97
N ILE A 307 5.18 17.65 -25.62
CA ILE A 307 4.22 16.99 -26.52
C ILE A 307 3.01 17.90 -26.71
N SER A 308 2.57 18.05 -27.95
CA SER A 308 1.32 18.74 -28.27
C SER A 308 0.13 17.90 -27.79
N ALA A 309 -0.69 18.47 -26.92
CA ALA A 309 -1.89 17.83 -26.39
C ALA A 309 -3.14 18.66 -26.71
N ARG A 310 -4.31 18.01 -26.70
CA ARG A 310 -5.61 18.68 -26.89
C ARG A 310 -6.51 18.42 -25.69
N VAL A 311 -7.20 19.45 -25.23
CA VAL A 311 -8.23 19.34 -24.18
C VAL A 311 -9.56 19.06 -24.86
N LEU A 312 -10.15 17.90 -24.55
CA LEU A 312 -11.47 17.55 -25.08
C LEU A 312 -12.55 18.36 -24.36
N PRO A 313 -13.57 18.87 -25.07
CA PRO A 313 -14.70 19.51 -24.42
C PRO A 313 -15.46 18.51 -23.56
N SER A 314 -15.94 18.93 -22.39
CA SER A 314 -16.73 18.06 -21.52
C SER A 314 -18.10 17.79 -22.15
N PRO A 315 -18.61 16.53 -22.11
CA PRO A 315 -19.96 16.26 -22.55
C PRO A 315 -20.97 16.93 -21.61
N LYS A 316 -22.10 17.38 -22.17
CA LYS A 316 -23.21 17.90 -21.37
C LYS A 316 -23.91 16.76 -20.64
N ILE A 317 -24.27 17.01 -19.38
CA ILE A 317 -24.90 16.05 -18.50
C ILE A 317 -26.38 16.41 -18.37
N ILE A 318 -27.26 15.45 -18.64
CA ILE A 318 -28.71 15.63 -18.64
C ILE A 318 -29.30 14.97 -17.39
N TYR A 319 -30.04 15.77 -16.63
CA TYR A 319 -30.88 15.35 -15.50
C TYR A 319 -32.36 15.32 -15.93
N THR A 320 -33.30 15.19 -14.99
CA THR A 320 -34.74 15.19 -15.30
C THR A 320 -35.16 16.47 -16.02
N ASN A 321 -36.24 16.39 -16.82
CA ASN A 321 -36.85 17.53 -17.52
C ASN A 321 -35.87 18.29 -18.44
N GLN A 322 -34.93 17.57 -19.05
CA GLN A 322 -33.89 18.16 -19.91
C GLN A 322 -33.06 19.24 -19.20
N PHE A 323 -32.92 19.16 -17.87
CA PHE A 323 -31.99 20.05 -17.19
C PHE A 323 -30.56 19.68 -17.58
N HIS A 324 -29.87 20.60 -18.26
CA HIS A 324 -28.52 20.40 -18.77
C HIS A 324 -27.48 21.05 -17.85
N VAL A 325 -26.45 20.28 -17.51
CA VAL A 325 -25.24 20.78 -16.85
C VAL A 325 -24.09 20.70 -17.83
N ASN A 326 -23.40 21.82 -18.04
CA ASN A 326 -22.11 21.84 -18.71
C ASN A 326 -20.99 21.94 -17.67
N PRO A 327 -20.18 20.88 -17.47
CA PRO A 327 -19.07 20.90 -16.51
C PRO A 327 -18.04 22.02 -16.77
N ASP A 328 -17.90 22.49 -18.00
CA ASP A 328 -16.90 23.51 -18.37
C ASP A 328 -17.32 24.94 -18.01
N GLN A 329 -18.63 25.21 -17.83
CA GLN A 329 -19.14 26.58 -17.61
C GLN A 329 -18.74 27.21 -16.27
N ASN A 330 -18.50 26.40 -15.24
CA ASN A 330 -18.23 26.90 -13.88
C ASN A 330 -16.73 26.88 -13.52
N GLN A 331 -15.82 26.82 -14.51
CA GLN A 331 -14.38 26.59 -14.31
C GLN A 331 -14.05 25.31 -13.50
N SER A 332 -15.04 24.46 -13.30
CA SER A 332 -14.99 23.24 -12.53
C SER A 332 -14.48 22.12 -13.43
N ARG A 333 -13.16 22.11 -13.67
CA ARG A 333 -12.42 21.16 -14.52
C ARG A 333 -12.86 19.69 -14.33
N GLY A 334 -13.88 19.25 -15.08
CA GLY A 334 -14.45 17.90 -14.97
C GLY A 334 -15.23 17.60 -13.68
N VAL A 335 -15.58 18.62 -12.89
CA VAL A 335 -16.37 18.47 -11.65
C VAL A 335 -17.72 19.12 -11.86
N TRP A 336 -18.80 18.41 -11.51
CA TRP A 336 -20.12 19.01 -11.41
C TRP A 336 -20.76 18.57 -10.10
N SER A 337 -21.39 19.51 -9.43
CA SER A 337 -22.26 19.24 -8.30
C SER A 337 -23.55 19.96 -8.59
N ASN A 338 -24.62 19.20 -8.79
CA ASN A 338 -25.93 19.80 -8.85
C ASN A 338 -26.84 19.04 -7.90
N THR A 339 -26.76 19.39 -6.62
CA THR A 339 -27.58 18.84 -5.55
C THR A 339 -29.06 19.16 -5.71
N ARG A 340 -29.41 20.21 -6.49
CA ARG A 340 -30.79 20.72 -6.62
C ARG A 340 -31.60 20.13 -7.78
N ALA A 341 -30.95 19.46 -8.74
CA ALA A 341 -31.66 18.78 -9.83
C ALA A 341 -32.12 17.37 -9.40
N HIS A 342 -33.31 16.97 -9.85
CA HIS A 342 -33.76 15.59 -9.68
C HIS A 342 -32.90 14.62 -10.50
N PHE A 343 -32.82 13.35 -10.08
CA PHE A 343 -32.15 12.32 -10.88
C PHE A 343 -32.86 12.11 -12.21
N HIS A 344 -32.12 11.88 -13.30
CA HIS A 344 -32.71 11.67 -14.64
C HIS A 344 -33.89 10.69 -14.61
N THR A 345 -33.70 9.53 -13.97
CA THR A 345 -34.75 8.57 -13.65
C THR A 345 -34.64 8.24 -12.18
N PRO A 346 -35.44 8.89 -11.31
CA PRO A 346 -35.49 8.53 -9.90
C PRO A 346 -36.04 7.12 -9.74
N THR A 347 -35.44 6.35 -8.84
CA THR A 347 -35.92 5.01 -8.51
C THR A 347 -37.24 5.07 -7.77
N VAL A 348 -38.03 4.01 -7.92
CA VAL A 348 -39.09 3.69 -6.96
C VAL A 348 -38.41 3.10 -5.72
N PHE A 349 -38.50 3.78 -4.58
CA PHE A 349 -37.97 3.27 -3.33
C PHE A 349 -38.91 2.19 -2.78
N PRO A 350 -38.42 1.04 -2.28
CA PRO A 350 -39.26 -0.01 -1.71
C PRO A 350 -40.13 0.50 -0.56
N SER A 351 -41.41 0.15 -0.56
CA SER A 351 -42.34 0.46 0.54
C SER A 351 -41.94 -0.22 1.85
N THR A 352 -41.39 -1.43 1.75
CA THR A 352 -40.89 -2.23 2.87
C THR A 352 -39.38 -2.35 2.76
N TRP A 353 -38.66 -1.73 3.70
CA TRP A 353 -37.21 -1.77 3.79
C TRP A 353 -36.75 -1.74 5.25
N ALA A 354 -35.54 -2.24 5.52
CA ALA A 354 -34.99 -2.34 6.87
C ALA A 354 -33.81 -1.40 7.10
N LEU A 355 -33.74 -0.82 8.30
CA LEU A 355 -32.57 -0.14 8.83
C LEU A 355 -31.95 -0.99 9.94
N ILE A 356 -30.72 -1.48 9.71
CA ILE A 356 -30.00 -2.32 10.67
C ILE A 356 -28.86 -1.50 11.26
N ASN A 357 -28.90 -1.23 12.57
CA ASN A 357 -27.85 -0.52 13.28
C ASN A 357 -26.90 -1.51 13.98
N LEU A 358 -25.66 -1.61 13.49
CA LEU A 358 -24.59 -2.39 14.11
C LEU A 358 -23.54 -1.50 14.77
N SER A 359 -23.78 -0.19 14.85
CA SER A 359 -22.87 0.76 15.48
C SER A 359 -23.26 1.01 16.93
N SER A 360 -22.35 0.75 17.85
CA SER A 360 -22.54 1.05 19.28
C SER A 360 -22.53 2.55 19.61
N SER A 361 -22.09 3.40 18.69
CA SER A 361 -22.00 4.86 18.88
C SER A 361 -23.25 5.62 18.47
N LEU A 362 -24.19 4.98 17.79
CA LEU A 362 -25.41 5.62 17.31
C LEU A 362 -26.61 5.07 18.07
N ASN A 363 -27.28 5.95 18.79
CA ASN A 363 -28.56 5.62 19.41
C ASN A 363 -29.70 5.73 18.40
N MET A 364 -30.86 5.20 18.79
CA MET A 364 -32.09 5.24 17.99
C MET A 364 -32.50 6.66 17.56
N GLU A 365 -32.24 7.68 18.37
CA GLU A 365 -32.59 9.07 18.02
C GLU A 365 -31.73 9.60 16.85
N LEU A 366 -30.43 9.35 16.88
CA LEU A 366 -29.54 9.70 15.76
C LEU A 366 -29.88 8.91 14.49
N CYS A 367 -30.27 7.64 14.61
CA CYS A 367 -30.77 6.83 13.50
C CYS A 367 -32.06 7.39 12.91
N LYS A 368 -32.98 7.89 13.76
CA LYS A 368 -34.20 8.58 13.31
C LYS A 368 -33.90 9.86 12.56
N GLN A 369 -33.01 10.69 13.11
CA GLN A 369 -32.54 11.90 12.44
C GLN A 369 -31.89 11.58 11.09
N PHE A 370 -31.13 10.47 11.03
CA PHE A 370 -30.50 10.03 9.79
C PHE A 370 -31.51 9.69 8.71
N TYR A 371 -32.47 8.78 8.95
CA TYR A 371 -33.40 8.41 7.89
C TYR A 371 -34.37 9.55 7.54
N ASN A 372 -34.74 10.42 8.50
CA ASN A 372 -35.54 11.61 8.22
C ASN A 372 -34.79 12.58 7.30
N LYS A 373 -33.50 12.83 7.57
CA LYS A 373 -32.69 13.68 6.71
C LYS A 373 -32.44 13.02 5.35
N LEU A 374 -32.18 11.71 5.30
CA LEU A 374 -32.04 10.96 4.05
C LEU A 374 -33.32 11.07 3.20
N SER A 375 -34.49 10.95 3.81
CA SER A 375 -35.79 11.08 3.13
C SER A 375 -36.00 12.48 2.57
N PHE A 376 -35.66 13.52 3.35
CA PHE A 376 -35.67 14.92 2.87
C PHE A 376 -34.74 15.13 1.66
N VAL A 377 -33.50 14.63 1.73
CA VAL A 377 -32.57 14.75 0.60
C VAL A 377 -33.07 13.93 -0.60
N ALA A 378 -33.65 12.75 -0.36
CA ALA A 378 -34.20 11.91 -1.41
C ALA A 378 -35.32 12.62 -2.17
N SER A 379 -36.23 13.33 -1.48
CA SER A 379 -37.33 14.04 -2.12
C SER A 379 -36.85 15.19 -3.01
N GLU A 380 -35.82 15.93 -2.59
CA GLU A 380 -35.17 16.95 -3.45
C GLU A 380 -34.51 16.36 -4.70
N ARG A 381 -34.21 15.05 -4.68
CA ARG A 381 -33.66 14.29 -5.80
C ARG A 381 -34.73 13.55 -6.62
N GLY A 382 -36.01 13.70 -6.27
CA GLY A 382 -37.14 13.05 -6.94
C GLY A 382 -37.44 11.63 -6.48
N ILE A 383 -36.86 11.18 -5.37
CA ILE A 383 -37.11 9.85 -4.79
C ILE A 383 -38.01 10.02 -3.56
N ASN A 384 -39.17 9.37 -3.57
CA ASN A 384 -39.99 9.24 -2.36
C ASN A 384 -39.43 8.11 -1.48
N CYS A 385 -38.68 8.46 -0.43
CA CYS A 385 -38.09 7.50 0.50
C CYS A 385 -38.95 7.38 1.77
N PRO A 386 -39.77 6.32 1.94
CA PRO A 386 -40.59 6.13 3.13
C PRO A 386 -39.72 5.82 4.36
N ARG A 387 -40.33 5.85 5.55
CA ARG A 387 -39.68 5.40 6.79
C ARG A 387 -39.39 3.89 6.73
N PRO A 388 -38.32 3.41 7.38
CA PRO A 388 -38.05 1.97 7.45
C PRO A 388 -39.17 1.27 8.21
N VAL A 389 -39.62 0.13 7.69
CA VAL A 389 -40.64 -0.71 8.34
C VAL A 389 -40.01 -1.56 9.44
N ILE A 390 -38.77 -1.98 9.22
CA ILE A 390 -38.00 -2.81 10.14
C ILE A 390 -36.83 -1.99 10.66
N TYR A 391 -36.67 -1.93 11.98
CA TYR A 391 -35.50 -1.38 12.64
C TYR A 391 -34.93 -2.43 13.60
N GLU A 392 -33.68 -2.82 13.36
CA GLU A 392 -32.96 -3.78 14.18
C GLU A 392 -31.68 -3.14 14.71
N GLU A 393 -31.34 -3.42 15.97
CA GLU A 393 -30.15 -2.91 16.62
C GLU A 393 -29.41 -4.03 17.35
N TYR A 394 -28.14 -4.21 17.03
CA TYR A 394 -27.31 -5.26 17.63
C TYR A 394 -26.02 -4.68 18.20
N THR A 395 -25.70 -5.09 19.42
CA THR A 395 -24.36 -4.85 19.99
C THR A 395 -23.41 -5.91 19.46
N VAL A 396 -22.47 -5.48 18.62
CA VAL A 396 -21.52 -6.38 17.98
C VAL A 396 -20.32 -6.65 18.90
N GLN A 397 -20.13 -7.92 19.25
CA GLN A 397 -18.92 -8.43 19.87
C GLN A 397 -18.24 -9.42 18.93
N PRO A 398 -16.89 -9.58 18.95
CA PRO A 398 -16.18 -10.47 18.03
C PRO A 398 -16.73 -11.90 18.00
N ASP A 399 -17.10 -12.44 19.17
CA ASP A 399 -17.57 -13.81 19.33
C ASP A 399 -19.05 -13.97 18.93
N SER A 400 -19.83 -12.88 18.90
CA SER A 400 -21.27 -12.92 18.60
C SER A 400 -21.60 -12.69 17.12
N ILE A 401 -20.61 -12.42 16.26
CA ILE A 401 -20.83 -12.11 14.84
C ILE A 401 -21.63 -13.22 14.14
N SER A 402 -21.24 -14.48 14.30
CA SER A 402 -21.91 -15.60 13.62
C SER A 402 -23.37 -15.75 14.07
N GLN A 403 -23.64 -15.55 15.36
CA GLN A 403 -24.99 -15.61 15.91
C GLN A 403 -25.85 -14.45 15.39
N MET A 404 -25.31 -13.23 15.37
CA MET A 404 -26.00 -12.06 14.82
C MET A 404 -26.35 -12.26 13.34
N ILE A 405 -25.44 -12.81 12.54
CA ILE A 405 -25.70 -13.13 11.13
C ILE A 405 -26.84 -14.17 11.01
N ALA A 406 -26.89 -15.18 11.88
CA ALA A 406 -27.99 -16.14 11.91
C ALA A 406 -29.34 -15.49 12.30
N THR A 407 -29.36 -14.56 13.26
CA THR A 407 -30.58 -13.82 13.62
C THR A 407 -31.05 -12.91 12.48
N LEU A 408 -30.12 -12.22 11.80
CA LEU A 408 -30.46 -11.43 10.62
C LEU A 408 -31.01 -12.30 9.49
N LYS A 409 -30.44 -13.49 9.32
CA LYS A 409 -30.94 -14.50 8.38
C LYS A 409 -32.38 -14.90 8.69
N GLU A 410 -32.70 -15.22 9.94
CA GLU A 410 -34.07 -15.53 10.36
C GLU A 410 -35.02 -14.36 10.11
N MET A 411 -34.60 -13.13 10.43
CA MET A 411 -35.39 -11.92 10.16
C MET A 411 -35.69 -11.76 8.66
N MET A 412 -34.71 -12.04 7.79
CA MET A 412 -34.87 -12.01 6.33
C MET A 412 -35.86 -13.06 5.83
N GLU A 413 -35.88 -14.25 6.44
CA GLU A 413 -36.83 -15.32 6.10
C GLU A 413 -38.27 -14.99 6.51
N HIS A 414 -38.45 -14.32 7.66
CA HIS A 414 -39.77 -13.90 8.12
C HIS A 414 -40.31 -12.70 7.35
N ASN A 415 -39.43 -11.86 6.79
CA ASN A 415 -39.78 -10.63 6.08
C ASN A 415 -39.44 -10.74 4.58
N THR A 416 -40.01 -11.73 3.90
CA THR A 416 -39.70 -12.04 2.49
C THR A 416 -39.96 -10.88 1.52
N ASP A 417 -40.89 -9.98 1.84
CA ASP A 417 -41.22 -8.77 1.06
C ASP A 417 -40.17 -7.65 1.19
N CYS A 418 -39.28 -7.73 2.18
CA CYS A 418 -38.27 -6.71 2.43
C CYS A 418 -37.02 -6.97 1.58
N LYS A 419 -36.96 -6.33 0.40
CA LYS A 419 -35.88 -6.53 -0.58
C LYS A 419 -34.76 -5.48 -0.55
N PHE A 420 -34.78 -4.55 0.41
CA PHE A 420 -33.76 -3.51 0.51
C PHE A 420 -33.39 -3.19 1.96
N PHE A 421 -32.09 -3.24 2.27
CA PHE A 421 -31.58 -2.92 3.61
C PHE A 421 -30.54 -1.80 3.58
N ILE A 422 -30.64 -0.88 4.54
CA ILE A 422 -29.55 0.01 4.92
C ILE A 422 -28.92 -0.53 6.20
N THR A 423 -27.62 -0.83 6.18
CA THR A 423 -26.89 -1.33 7.35
C THR A 423 -25.85 -0.32 7.80
N ILE A 424 -25.96 0.15 9.04
CA ILE A 424 -24.94 0.99 9.67
C ILE A 424 -23.88 0.07 10.27
N LEU A 425 -22.67 0.18 9.77
CA LEU A 425 -21.54 -0.68 10.13
C LEU A 425 -20.83 -0.23 11.42
N PRO A 426 -20.21 -1.18 12.16
CA PRO A 426 -19.46 -0.84 13.37
C PRO A 426 -18.19 -0.04 13.07
N GLU A 427 -17.68 0.65 14.08
CA GLU A 427 -16.50 1.52 13.94
C GLU A 427 -15.19 0.75 13.78
N ASN A 428 -15.07 -0.40 14.46
CA ASN A 428 -13.89 -1.25 14.45
C ASN A 428 -13.69 -1.88 13.06
N ASN A 429 -12.56 -1.55 12.41
CA ASN A 429 -12.28 -1.97 11.04
C ASN A 429 -12.26 -3.49 10.86
N ASN A 430 -11.65 -4.25 11.79
CA ASN A 430 -11.50 -5.70 11.64
C ASN A 430 -12.86 -6.41 11.73
N ILE A 431 -13.67 -6.00 12.70
CA ILE A 431 -15.03 -6.52 12.90
C ILE A 431 -15.92 -6.12 11.71
N ARG A 432 -15.83 -4.87 11.28
CA ARG A 432 -16.57 -4.35 10.13
C ARG A 432 -16.30 -5.13 8.86
N ASP A 433 -15.02 -5.35 8.53
CA ASP A 433 -14.65 -5.94 7.24
C ASP A 433 -15.14 -7.41 7.17
N LYS A 434 -15.14 -8.12 8.31
CA LYS A 434 -15.75 -9.45 8.43
C LYS A 434 -17.27 -9.41 8.22
N ILE A 435 -17.98 -8.55 8.96
CA ILE A 435 -19.44 -8.38 8.85
C ILE A 435 -19.87 -7.96 7.43
N TYR A 436 -19.12 -7.05 6.81
CA TYR A 436 -19.37 -6.61 5.44
C TYR A 436 -19.33 -7.79 4.48
N GLY A 437 -18.30 -8.63 4.57
CA GLY A 437 -18.16 -9.83 3.75
C GLY A 437 -19.28 -10.84 3.98
N ASP A 438 -19.56 -11.17 5.23
CA ASP A 438 -20.56 -12.17 5.61
C ASP A 438 -21.98 -11.72 5.21
N LEU A 439 -22.37 -10.47 5.49
CA LEU A 439 -23.68 -9.94 5.10
C LEU A 439 -23.84 -9.78 3.59
N LYS A 440 -22.79 -9.37 2.87
CA LYS A 440 -22.85 -9.29 1.41
C LYS A 440 -23.04 -10.67 0.80
N LYS A 441 -22.27 -11.65 1.26
CA LYS A 441 -22.40 -13.04 0.83
C LYS A 441 -23.80 -13.58 1.13
N LEU A 442 -24.31 -13.34 2.33
CA LEU A 442 -25.65 -13.76 2.73
C LEU A 442 -26.74 -13.17 1.81
N CYS A 443 -26.74 -11.84 1.60
CA CYS A 443 -27.79 -11.15 0.86
C CYS A 443 -27.73 -11.37 -0.66
N GLU A 444 -26.53 -11.44 -1.24
CA GLU A 444 -26.33 -11.47 -2.70
C GLU A 444 -26.11 -12.88 -3.26
N LEU A 445 -25.45 -13.78 -2.53
CA LEU A 445 -25.07 -15.11 -3.04
C LEU A 445 -25.90 -16.25 -2.46
N GLU A 446 -26.05 -16.29 -1.14
CA GLU A 446 -26.61 -17.48 -0.47
C GLU A 446 -28.13 -17.51 -0.47
N TYR A 447 -28.80 -16.35 -0.42
CA TYR A 447 -30.25 -16.34 -0.25
C TYR A 447 -31.08 -16.46 -1.51
N GLY A 448 -30.56 -16.23 -2.71
CA GLY A 448 -31.38 -16.17 -3.93
C GLY A 448 -32.54 -15.13 -3.90
N LEU A 449 -32.70 -14.37 -2.82
CA LEU A 449 -33.81 -13.44 -2.58
C LEU A 449 -33.62 -12.08 -3.26
N GLY A 450 -32.45 -11.83 -3.85
CA GLY A 450 -32.14 -10.56 -4.52
C GLY A 450 -32.21 -9.34 -3.60
N ILE A 451 -31.78 -9.48 -2.33
CA ILE A 451 -31.83 -8.37 -1.37
C ILE A 451 -30.72 -7.37 -1.67
N VAL A 452 -31.13 -6.16 -2.01
CA VAL A 452 -30.22 -5.06 -2.30
C VAL A 452 -29.78 -4.41 -0.99
N THR A 453 -28.46 -4.31 -0.77
CA THR A 453 -27.91 -3.76 0.47
C THR A 453 -27.15 -2.45 0.27
N GLN A 454 -27.34 -1.49 1.17
CA GLN A 454 -26.57 -0.27 1.29
C GLN A 454 -25.92 -0.20 2.67
N MET A 455 -24.64 -0.58 2.73
CA MET A 455 -23.86 -0.52 3.97
C MET A 455 -23.17 0.84 4.09
N ILE A 456 -23.28 1.46 5.27
CA ILE A 456 -22.77 2.80 5.53
C ILE A 456 -22.02 2.82 6.85
N LYS A 457 -20.90 3.56 6.88
CA LYS A 457 -20.31 4.00 8.15
C LYS A 457 -20.94 5.35 8.47
N LEU A 458 -21.39 5.53 9.70
CA LEU A 458 -21.83 6.82 10.25
C LEU A 458 -21.12 7.01 11.58
N LYS A 459 -20.89 8.27 11.96
CA LYS A 459 -20.25 8.59 13.24
C LYS A 459 -21.19 9.48 14.05
N GLU A 460 -21.15 9.33 15.36
CA GLU A 460 -21.99 10.10 16.28
C GLU A 460 -21.83 11.62 16.10
N ASN A 461 -20.60 12.09 15.94
CA ASN A 461 -20.29 13.51 15.73
C ASN A 461 -20.86 14.06 14.41
N GLU A 462 -21.02 13.23 13.37
CA GLU A 462 -21.66 13.64 12.11
C GLU A 462 -23.17 13.82 12.31
N GLY A 463 -23.78 12.97 13.13
CA GLY A 463 -25.20 13.04 13.47
C GLY A 463 -25.54 14.25 14.33
N ARG A 464 -24.75 14.51 15.37
CA ARG A 464 -24.92 15.70 16.23
C ARG A 464 -24.81 17.02 15.45
N ASN A 465 -24.11 17.02 14.32
CA ASN A 465 -23.98 18.16 13.41
C ASN A 465 -25.05 18.16 12.28
N GLY A 466 -26.13 17.38 12.41
CA GLY A 466 -27.30 17.43 11.54
C GLY A 466 -27.21 16.67 10.21
N TRP A 467 -26.28 15.72 10.09
CA TRP A 467 -25.99 14.92 8.88
C TRP A 467 -25.69 15.73 7.60
N ASN A 468 -24.46 15.58 7.09
CA ASN A 468 -24.01 16.34 5.93
C ASN A 468 -24.78 15.99 4.64
N TYR A 469 -25.39 17.02 4.03
CA TYR A 469 -26.16 16.89 2.79
C TYR A 469 -25.39 16.21 1.65
N SER A 470 -24.16 16.66 1.36
CA SER A 470 -23.37 16.15 0.23
C SER A 470 -23.08 14.67 0.38
N ARG A 471 -22.84 14.19 1.61
CA ARG A 471 -22.65 12.77 1.88
C ARG A 471 -23.93 11.97 1.65
N LEU A 472 -25.07 12.46 2.13
CA LEU A 472 -26.37 11.81 1.92
C LEU A 472 -26.74 11.76 0.44
N ASN A 473 -26.49 12.84 -0.31
CA ASN A 473 -26.66 12.85 -1.77
C ASN A 473 -25.80 11.76 -2.46
N ASN A 474 -24.54 11.61 -2.05
CA ASN A 474 -23.66 10.55 -2.60
C ASN A 474 -24.13 9.14 -2.22
N ILE A 475 -24.74 8.97 -1.04
CA ILE A 475 -25.39 7.71 -0.65
C ILE A 475 -26.61 7.46 -1.55
N LEU A 476 -27.45 8.47 -1.76
CA LEU A 476 -28.64 8.37 -2.61
C LEU A 476 -28.30 8.08 -4.07
N MET A 477 -27.21 8.65 -4.61
CA MET A 477 -26.72 8.29 -5.95
C MET A 477 -26.43 6.78 -6.09
N LYS A 478 -25.92 6.15 -5.02
CA LYS A 478 -25.69 4.70 -5.00
C LYS A 478 -26.97 3.92 -4.82
N ILE A 479 -27.87 4.37 -3.95
CA ILE A 479 -29.18 3.74 -3.74
C ILE A 479 -30.00 3.77 -5.03
N ASN A 480 -30.08 4.93 -5.69
CA ASN A 480 -30.79 5.10 -6.95
C ASN A 480 -30.29 4.11 -8.00
N ALA A 481 -28.96 4.04 -8.22
CA ALA A 481 -28.37 3.10 -9.17
C ALA A 481 -28.63 1.62 -8.81
N LYS A 482 -28.57 1.26 -7.53
CA LYS A 482 -28.83 -0.11 -7.06
C LYS A 482 -30.29 -0.54 -7.21
N LEU A 483 -31.21 0.40 -7.22
CA LEU A 483 -32.64 0.16 -7.38
C LEU A 483 -33.11 0.45 -8.83
N ASN A 484 -32.19 0.39 -9.80
CA ASN A 484 -32.44 0.56 -11.24
C ASN A 484 -32.82 1.98 -11.68
N GLY A 485 -32.58 3.00 -10.85
CA GLY A 485 -32.66 4.39 -11.24
C GLY A 485 -31.44 4.88 -12.02
N ILE A 486 -31.61 5.96 -12.77
CA ILE A 486 -30.56 6.62 -13.57
C ILE A 486 -30.27 7.98 -12.96
N ASN A 487 -29.03 8.21 -12.50
CA ASN A 487 -28.67 9.48 -11.87
C ASN A 487 -28.65 10.64 -12.86
N ALA A 488 -27.98 10.43 -14.00
CA ALA A 488 -27.84 11.37 -15.11
C ALA A 488 -27.43 10.61 -16.38
N VAL A 489 -27.65 11.20 -17.55
CA VAL A 489 -27.18 10.68 -18.84
C VAL A 489 -26.30 11.70 -19.55
N LEU A 490 -25.45 11.24 -20.46
CA LEU A 490 -24.69 12.16 -21.32
C LEU A 490 -25.57 12.58 -22.50
N GLN A 491 -25.45 13.83 -22.91
CA GLN A 491 -25.95 14.25 -24.21
C GLN A 491 -25.09 13.58 -25.28
N VAL A 492 -25.62 12.53 -25.90
CA VAL A 492 -25.01 11.92 -27.08
C VAL A 492 -25.36 12.80 -28.28
N PRO A 493 -24.37 13.23 -29.09
CA PRO A 493 -24.60 14.04 -30.27
C PRO A 493 -25.43 13.32 -31.34
#